data_AF-A0ABD5Z9V1-F1
#
_entry.id   AF-A0ABD5Z9V1-F1
#
_cell.length_a   1.000
_cell.length_b   1.000
_cell.length_c   1.000
_cell.angle_alpha   90.00
_cell.angle_beta   90.00
_cell.angle_gamma   90.00
#
_symmetry.space_group_name_H-M   'P 1'
#
loop_
_entity.id
_entity.type
_entity.pdbx_description
1 polymer ?
#
loop_
_entity_poly.entity_id
_entity_poly.type
_entity_poly.pdbx_seq_one_letter_code
_entity_poly.pdbx_strand_id
1 'polypeptide(L)' 'MVNLHIGKHGALLVVFLFFLLEFEDILIWVNTGSTPAIEFFVASLVVLGVVVFAVREAVAHPPPRH' A
#
# COMPACT_ATOMS: atom_id res chain seq x y z
N MET A 1 10.67 25.30 -1.20
CA MET A 1 10.31 24.37 -0.11
C MET A 1 9.07 23.60 -0.55
N VAL A 2 9.25 22.40 -1.10
CA VAL A 2 8.10 21.57 -1.44
C VAL A 2 7.50 21.12 -0.11
N ASN A 3 6.35 21.69 0.27
CA ASN A 3 5.51 21.13 1.32
C ASN A 3 5.00 19.79 0.78
N LEU A 4 5.87 18.79 0.86
CA LEU A 4 5.57 17.42 0.57
C LEU A 4 4.51 17.05 1.59
N HIS A 5 3.25 17.11 1.15
CA HIS A 5 2.09 16.62 1.88
C HIS A 5 2.20 15.09 1.97
N ILE A 6 3.29 14.58 2.57
CA ILE A 6 3.65 13.17 2.70
C ILE A 6 2.51 12.40 3.34
N GLY A 7 1.78 13.01 4.29
CA GLY A 7 0.58 12.40 4.85
C GLY A 7 -0.51 12.13 3.81
N LYS A 8 -0.87 13.12 2.98
CA LYS A 8 -1.92 12.97 1.95
C LYS A 8 -1.45 12.13 0.76
N HIS A 9 -0.21 12.35 0.29
CA HIS A 9 0.35 11.62 -0.85
C HIS A 9 0.70 10.19 -0.48
N GLY A 10 1.18 9.95 0.74
CA GLY A 10 1.40 8.60 1.28
C GLY A 10 0.10 7.82 1.43
N ALA A 11 -0.97 8.45 1.94
CA ALA A 11 -2.29 7.82 1.98
C ALA A 11 -2.83 7.51 0.57
N LEU A 12 -2.69 8.44 -0.38
CA LEU A 12 -3.04 8.21 -1.79
C LEU A 12 -2.26 7.04 -2.39
N LEU A 13 -0.97 6.93 -2.08
CA LEU A 13 -0.10 5.86 -2.56
C LEU A 13 -0.48 4.50 -1.95
N VAL A 14 -0.86 4.45 -0.67
CA VAL A 14 -1.41 3.24 -0.02
C VAL A 14 -2.69 2.80 -0.72
N VAL A 15 -3.62 3.73 -0.95
CA VAL A 15 -4.90 3.43 -1.61
C VAL A 15 -4.67 2.94 -3.03
N PHE A 16 -3.75 3.57 -3.77
CA PHE A 16 -3.39 3.15 -5.11
C PHE A 16 -2.78 1.75 -5.14
N LEU A 17 -1.83 1.46 -4.24
CA LEU A 17 -1.22 0.13 -4.12
C LEU A 17 -2.25 -0.94 -3.74
N PHE A 18 -3.18 -0.63 -2.85
CA PHE A 18 -4.28 -1.54 -2.49
C PHE A 18 -5.07 -1.97 -3.74
N PHE A 19 -5.53 -1.00 -4.54
CA PHE A 19 -6.30 -1.29 -5.74
C PHE A 19 -5.49 -2.03 -6.80
N LEU A 20 -4.20 -1.71 -6.94
CA LEU A 20 -3.32 -2.36 -7.90
C LEU A 20 -3.13 -3.84 -7.55
N LEU A 21 -2.96 -4.16 -6.26
CA LEU A 21 -2.86 -5.54 -5.77
C LEU A 21 -4.18 -6.31 -5.90
N GLU A 22 -5.33 -5.70 -5.60
CA GLU A 22 -6.61 -6.37 -5.83
C GLU A 22 -6.88 -6.62 -7.32
N PHE A 23 -6.44 -5.71 -8.19
CA PHE A 23 -6.56 -5.92 -9.64
C PHE A 23 -5.72 -7.09 -10.13
N GLU A 24 -4.53 -7.27 -9.57
CA GLU A 24 -3.67 -8.43 -9.84
C GLU A 24 -4.38 -9.74 -9.45
N ASP A 25 -4.94 -9.81 -8.24
CA ASP A 25 -5.67 -10.99 -7.76
C ASP A 25 -6.89 -11.32 -8.65
N ILE A 26 -7.64 -10.30 -9.09
CA ILE A 26 -8.76 -10.48 -10.03
C ILE A 26 -8.27 -11.00 -11.38
N LEU A 27 -7.17 -10.45 -11.91
CA LEU A 27 -6.61 -10.90 -13.18
C LEU A 27 -6.10 -12.33 -13.11
N ILE A 28 -5.44 -12.71 -12.00
CA ILE A 28 -5.02 -14.09 -11.75
C ILE A 28 -6.25 -14.99 -11.73
N TRP A 29 -7.29 -14.63 -10.97
CA TRP A 29 -8.53 -15.41 -10.89
C TRP A 29 -9.19 -15.63 -12.25
N VAL A 30 -9.31 -14.57 -13.06
CA VAL A 30 -9.92 -14.63 -14.40
C VAL A 30 -9.10 -15.51 -15.35
N ASN A 31 -7.76 -15.47 -15.24
CA ASN A 31 -6.89 -16.15 -16.19
C ASN A 31 -6.65 -17.62 -15.83
N THR A 32 -6.67 -17.98 -14.54
CA THR A 32 -6.45 -19.37 -14.08
C THR A 32 -7.73 -20.10 -13.72
N GLY A 33 -8.84 -19.38 -13.48
CA GLY A 33 -10.10 -19.94 -12.96
C GLY A 33 -10.01 -20.41 -11.50
N SER A 34 -8.84 -20.27 -10.85
CA SER A 34 -8.62 -20.62 -9.46
C SER A 34 -8.79 -19.40 -8.59
N THR A 35 -9.66 -19.47 -7.57
CA THR A 35 -9.74 -18.42 -6.57
C THR A 35 -8.37 -18.20 -5.95
N PRO A 36 -7.88 -16.95 -5.87
CA PRO A 36 -6.63 -16.64 -5.21
C PRO A 36 -6.67 -17.21 -3.79
N ALA A 37 -5.63 -17.93 -3.40
CA ALA A 37 -5.56 -18.53 -2.08
C ALA A 37 -5.61 -17.41 -1.03
N ILE A 38 -6.24 -17.70 0.12
CA ILE A 38 -6.36 -16.74 1.24
C ILE A 38 -5.00 -16.18 1.69
N GLU A 39 -3.92 -16.90 1.39
CA GLU A 39 -2.53 -16.51 1.58
C GLU A 39 -2.18 -15.19 0.86
N PHE A 40 -2.68 -14.97 -0.36
CA PHE A 40 -2.45 -13.73 -1.13
C PHE A 40 -3.19 -12.54 -0.53
N PHE A 41 -4.41 -12.76 -0.06
CA PHE A 41 -5.16 -11.73 0.67
C PHE A 41 -4.46 -11.34 1.97
N VAL A 42 -4.00 -12.34 2.74
CA VAL A 42 -3.25 -12.10 3.99
C VAL A 42 -1.93 -11.38 3.70
N ALA A 43 -1.19 -11.77 2.66
CA ALA A 43 0.03 -11.09 2.24
C ALA A 43 -0.24 -9.62 1.89
N SER A 44 -1.32 -9.33 1.17
CA SER A 44 -1.73 -7.97 0.82
C SER A 44 -2.06 -7.12 2.05
N LEU A 45 -2.75 -7.68 3.04
CA LEU A 45 -3.01 -6.99 4.31
C LEU A 45 -1.71 -6.68 5.08
N VAL A 46 -0.75 -7.60 5.07
CA VAL A 46 0.57 -7.40 5.71
C VAL A 46 1.33 -6.26 5.01
N VAL A 47 1.38 -6.26 3.68
CA VAL A 47 2.00 -5.19 2.90
C VAL A 47 1.35 -3.85 3.23
N LEU A 48 0.01 -3.79 3.25
CA LEU A 48 -0.70 -2.56 3.63
C LEU A 48 -0.32 -2.07 5.02
N GLY A 49 -0.26 -2.98 5.99
CA GLY A 49 0.13 -2.68 7.37
C GLY A 49 1.53 -2.08 7.45
N VAL A 50 2.50 -2.65 6.72
CA VAL A 50 3.87 -2.13 6.66
C VAL A 50 3.91 -0.74 6.03
N VAL A 51 3.20 -0.51 4.93
CA VAL A 51 3.19 0.82 4.27
C VAL A 51 2.53 1.86 5.18
N VAL A 52 1.41 1.53 5.82
CA VAL A 52 0.76 2.43 6.79
C VAL A 52 1.70 2.75 7.95
N PHE A 53 2.41 1.76 8.48
CA PHE A 53 3.38 1.96 9.55
C PHE A 53 4.54 2.87 9.09
N ALA A 54 5.10 2.62 7.91
CA ALA A 54 6.17 3.45 7.34
C ALA A 54 5.72 4.90 7.11
N VAL A 55 4.51 5.13 6.61
CA VAL A 55 3.95 6.48 6.45
C VAL A 55 3.75 7.16 7.80
N ARG A 56 3.22 6.44 8.80
CA ARG A 56 3.07 6.96 10.15
C ARG A 56 4.42 7.38 10.73
N GLU A 57 5.46 6.56 10.55
CA GLU A 57 6.78 6.89 11.08
C GLU A 57 7.46 8.04 10.35
N ALA A 58 7.31 8.11 9.02
CA ALA A 58 7.81 9.24 8.25
C ALA A 58 7.14 10.57 8.67
N VAL A 59 5.88 10.53 9.10
CA VAL A 59 5.16 11.70 9.63
C VAL A 59 5.59 12.04 11.05
N ALA A 60 5.83 11.03 11.90
CA ALA A 60 6.27 11.23 13.28
C ALA A 60 7.73 11.73 13.38
N HIS A 61 8.59 11.31 12.44
CA HIS A 61 10.01 11.62 12.40
C HIS A 61 10.37 12.38 11.11
N PRO A 62 9.94 13.65 10.96
CA PRO A 62 10.27 14.43 9.77
C PRO A 62 11.79 14.68 9.68
N PRO A 63 12.36 14.74 8.46
CA PRO A 63 13.80 14.91 8.28
C PRO A 63 14.31 16.24 8.89
N PRO A 64 15.56 16.29 9.40
CA PRO A 64 16.14 17.50 9.95
C PRO A 64 16.14 18.62 8.91
N ARG A 65 15.58 19.78 9.27
CA ARG A 65 15.61 20.98 8.42
C ARG A 65 17.01 21.60 8.51
N HIS A 66 17.86 21.33 7.52
CA HIS A 66 19.06 22.10 7.23
C HIS A 66 18.75 23.24 6.26
#